data_AF-A0A847DYX5-F1
#
_entry.id   AF-A0A847DYX5-F1
#
_cell.length_a   1.000
_cell.length_b   1.000
_cell.length_c   1.000
_cell.angle_alpha   90.00
_cell.angle_beta   90.00
_cell.angle_gamma   90.00
#
_symmetry.space_group_name_H-M   'P 1'
#
loop_
_entity.id
_entity.type
_entity.pdbx_description
1 polymer ?
#
loop_
_entity_poly.entity_id
_entity_poly.type
_entity_poly.pdbx_seq_one_letter_code
_entity_poly.pdbx_strand_id
1 'polypeptide(L)'
;MKILSMKTPLVVCVLAAALSSCAYAPGMYLGRSGLPERSAAEIEAEAVVPTPIDWALVRNFEAARTHVAEPLPQDAPSEYRIGPGDALRITVWNHPDLNLPPNLAVTTITALSGAVQPASNVVPHRVVAYDGSLFFPLVGKIRAAGR
;
A
#
# COMPACT_ATOMS: atom_id res chain seq x y z
N MET A 1 -61.29 -1.08 -38.27
CA MET A 1 -60.92 -0.53 -36.94
C MET A 1 -59.54 -1.06 -36.56
N LYS A 2 -58.52 -0.20 -36.57
CA LYS A 2 -57.15 -0.56 -36.16
C LYS A 2 -57.12 -0.67 -34.65
N ILE A 3 -57.02 -1.89 -34.14
CA ILE A 3 -56.84 -2.18 -32.72
C ILE A 3 -55.37 -1.90 -32.41
N LEU A 4 -55.01 -0.61 -32.33
CA LEU A 4 -53.65 -0.23 -31.96
C LEU A 4 -53.40 -0.70 -30.52
N SER A 5 -52.42 -1.58 -30.40
CA SER A 5 -52.05 -2.36 -29.22
C SER A 5 -52.01 -1.53 -27.93
N MET A 6 -52.96 -1.80 -27.03
CA MET A 6 -53.04 -1.28 -25.65
C MET A 6 -51.83 -1.66 -24.77
N LYS A 7 -50.92 -2.50 -25.29
CA LYS A 7 -49.69 -2.95 -24.61
C LYS A 7 -48.56 -1.92 -24.71
N THR A 8 -48.51 -1.14 -25.78
CA THR A 8 -47.49 -0.11 -26.02
C THR A 8 -47.48 1.02 -24.97
N PRO A 9 -48.62 1.63 -24.61
CA PRO A 9 -48.62 2.67 -23.57
C PRO A 9 -48.28 2.10 -22.17
N LEU A 10 -48.65 0.83 -21.91
CA LEU A 10 -48.34 0.17 -20.64
C LEU A 10 -46.82 -0.08 -20.49
N VAL A 11 -46.14 -0.50 -21.55
CA VAL A 11 -44.67 -0.67 -21.54
C VAL A 11 -43.95 0.66 -21.36
N VAL A 12 -44.43 1.74 -21.98
CA VAL A 12 -43.86 3.08 -21.82
C VAL A 12 -44.00 3.58 -20.38
N CYS A 13 -45.16 3.38 -19.75
CA CYS A 13 -45.38 3.77 -18.35
C CYS A 13 -44.48 2.98 -17.38
N VAL A 14 -44.32 1.67 -17.59
CA VAL A 14 -43.44 0.84 -16.74
C VAL A 14 -41.98 1.25 -16.88
N LEU A 15 -41.52 1.54 -18.10
CA LEU A 15 -40.15 1.98 -18.35
C LEU A 15 -39.87 3.35 -17.70
N ALA A 16 -40.81 4.30 -17.82
CA ALA A 16 -40.70 5.63 -17.21
C ALA A 16 -40.66 5.55 -15.67
N ALA A 17 -41.43 4.64 -15.06
CA ALA A 17 -41.39 4.40 -13.62
C ALA A 17 -40.05 3.81 -13.16
N ALA A 18 -39.47 2.88 -13.94
CA ALA A 18 -38.16 2.30 -13.64
C ALA A 18 -37.02 3.34 -13.72
N LEU A 19 -37.05 4.23 -14.71
CA LEU A 19 -36.04 5.28 -14.91
C LEU A 19 -36.07 6.36 -13.82
N SER A 20 -37.23 6.64 -13.21
CA SER A 20 -37.39 7.66 -12.16
C SER A 20 -36.89 7.21 -10.78
N SER A 21 -36.58 5.92 -10.60
CA SER A 21 -36.16 5.37 -9.31
C SER A 21 -34.80 5.89 -8.81
N CYS A 22 -33.92 6.34 -9.70
CA CYS A 22 -32.57 6.80 -9.33
C CYS A 22 -32.53 8.22 -8.73
N ALA A 23 -33.60 9.02 -8.86
CA ALA A 23 -33.65 10.39 -8.34
C ALA A 23 -34.00 10.47 -6.84
N TYR A 24 -34.41 9.35 -6.23
CA TYR A 24 -34.82 9.29 -4.82
C TYR A 24 -33.71 8.78 -3.88
N ALA A 25 -32.46 8.68 -4.34
CA ALA A 25 -31.34 8.33 -3.47
C ALA A 25 -31.05 9.51 -2.52
N PRO A 26 -31.28 9.38 -1.19
CA PRO A 26 -30.88 10.42 -0.25
C PRO A 26 -29.36 10.59 -0.29
N GLY A 27 -28.89 11.83 -0.45
CA GLY A 27 -27.46 12.16 -0.41
C GLY A 27 -26.85 11.89 0.96
N MET A 28 -25.52 11.79 1.02
CA MET A 28 -24.78 11.60 2.27
C MET A 28 -24.85 12.89 3.10
N TYR A 29 -25.57 12.87 4.23
CA TYR A 29 -25.55 13.94 5.24
C TYR A 29 -24.75 13.48 6.44
N LEU A 30 -23.63 14.16 6.71
CA LEU A 30 -22.87 13.96 7.96
C LEU A 30 -23.47 14.86 9.04
N GLY A 31 -24.67 14.49 9.49
CA GLY A 31 -25.29 15.10 10.66
C GLY A 31 -24.56 14.68 11.93
N ARG A 32 -24.35 15.62 12.84
CA ARG A 32 -23.81 15.36 14.18
C ARG A 32 -24.87 14.67 15.04
N SER A 33 -25.32 13.49 14.63
CA SER A 33 -26.27 12.65 15.37
C SER A 33 -25.61 11.28 15.52
N GLY A 34 -24.85 11.09 16.59
CA GLY A 34 -24.27 9.79 16.92
C GLY A 34 -22.75 9.71 16.97
N LEU A 35 -22.02 10.83 16.98
CA LEU A 35 -20.84 10.80 17.85
C LEU A 35 -21.43 10.63 19.26
N PRO A 36 -21.06 9.59 20.03
CA PRO A 36 -21.25 9.68 21.46
C PRO A 36 -20.60 11.01 21.83
N GLU A 37 -21.35 11.96 22.38
CA GLU A 37 -20.70 12.84 23.33
C GLU A 37 -20.20 11.88 24.39
N ARG A 38 -18.96 11.41 24.20
CA ARG A 38 -18.14 10.92 25.27
C ARG A 38 -18.17 12.11 26.20
N SER A 39 -19.05 12.03 27.19
CA SER A 39 -19.34 13.14 28.09
C SER A 39 -17.98 13.68 28.48
N ALA A 40 -17.77 14.97 28.40
CA ALA A 40 -16.49 15.59 28.73
C ALA A 40 -15.96 15.19 30.13
N ALA A 41 -16.76 14.47 30.93
CA ALA A 41 -16.42 13.79 32.17
C ALA A 41 -15.54 12.52 32.04
N GLU A 42 -15.37 11.90 30.87
CA GLU A 42 -14.58 10.66 30.71
C GLU A 42 -13.52 10.78 29.60
N ILE A 43 -12.92 11.96 29.52
CA ILE A 43 -11.50 12.07 29.23
C ILE A 43 -10.96 12.81 30.44
N GLU A 44 -10.61 12.07 31.49
CA GLU A 44 -9.62 12.55 32.44
C GLU A 44 -8.32 12.64 31.65
N ALA A 45 -8.23 13.66 30.79
CA ALA A 45 -7.01 14.04 30.15
C ALA A 45 -6.15 14.46 31.33
N GLU A 46 -5.19 13.60 31.68
CA GLU A 46 -4.04 13.95 32.51
C GLU A 46 -3.74 15.42 32.24
N ALA A 47 -3.89 16.27 33.25
CA ALA A 47 -3.91 17.71 33.06
C ALA A 47 -2.55 18.15 32.51
N VAL A 48 -2.42 18.17 31.18
CA VAL A 48 -1.18 18.57 30.52
C VAL A 48 -1.04 20.06 30.77
N VAL A 49 -0.13 20.41 31.67
CA VAL A 49 0.21 21.81 31.93
C VAL A 49 0.82 22.37 30.65
N PRO A 50 0.18 23.36 29.99
CA PRO A 50 0.73 23.93 28.78
C PRO A 50 2.05 24.64 29.12
N THR A 51 3.13 24.20 28.50
CA THR A 51 4.44 24.84 28.65
C THR A 51 4.49 26.06 27.73
N PRO A 52 4.71 27.27 28.25
CA PRO A 52 4.80 28.46 27.42
C PRO A 52 6.04 28.39 26.53
N ILE A 53 5.90 28.79 25.27
CA ILE A 53 7.02 28.89 24.34
C ILE A 53 7.72 30.22 24.59
N ASP A 54 8.80 30.19 25.38
CA ASP A 54 9.63 31.35 25.68
C ASP A 54 11.06 31.18 25.11
N TRP A 55 11.84 32.27 25.19
CA TRP A 55 13.22 32.26 24.70
C TRP A 55 14.11 31.29 25.48
N ALA A 56 13.81 31.02 26.75
CA ALA A 56 14.55 30.04 27.54
C ALA A 56 14.32 28.62 27.01
N LEU A 57 13.07 28.26 26.68
CA LEU A 57 12.70 26.99 26.09
C LEU A 57 13.36 26.79 24.73
N VAL A 58 13.35 27.83 23.86
CA VAL A 58 14.03 27.78 22.56
C VAL A 58 15.52 27.51 22.73
N ARG A 59 16.19 28.23 23.64
CA ARG A 59 17.62 28.01 23.93
C ARG A 59 17.91 26.64 24.51
N ASN A 60 17.02 26.09 25.34
CA ASN A 60 17.14 24.73 25.87
C ASN A 60 17.04 23.69 24.76
N PHE A 61 16.12 23.86 23.80
CA PHE A 61 16.03 22.99 22.63
C PHE A 61 17.26 23.11 21.71
N GLU A 62 17.81 24.30 21.54
CA GLU A 62 19.05 24.50 20.77
C GLU A 62 20.26 23.86 21.46
N ALA A 63 20.38 24.02 22.78
CA ALA A 63 21.44 23.37 23.57
C ALA A 63 21.30 21.84 23.57
N ALA A 64 20.08 21.30 23.57
CA ALA A 64 19.82 19.87 23.42
C ALA A 64 20.09 19.36 22.00
N ARG A 65 19.98 20.23 20.98
CA ARG A 65 20.35 19.91 19.59
C ARG A 65 21.86 19.83 19.36
N THR A 66 22.68 20.26 20.31
CA THR A 66 24.15 20.06 20.28
C THR A 66 24.59 18.61 20.49
N HIS A 67 23.77 17.64 20.09
CA HIS A 67 24.27 16.31 19.75
C HIS A 67 25.29 16.50 18.63
N VAL A 68 26.55 16.54 19.03
CA VAL A 68 27.69 16.31 18.14
C VAL A 68 27.35 15.02 17.42
N ALA A 69 27.07 15.13 16.12
CA ALA A 69 26.90 13.96 15.28
C ALA A 69 28.11 13.08 15.55
N GLU A 70 27.89 11.83 15.98
CA GLU A 70 29.00 10.90 16.11
C GLU A 70 29.78 10.93 14.80
N PRO A 71 31.11 11.11 14.87
CA PRO A 71 31.91 11.14 13.66
C PRO A 71 31.57 9.88 12.86
N LEU A 72 31.13 10.09 11.62
CA LEU A 72 30.86 8.98 10.71
C LEU A 72 32.10 8.07 10.73
N PRO A 73 31.93 6.74 10.85
CA PRO A 73 33.04 5.81 10.81
C PRO A 73 33.93 6.15 9.62
N GLN A 74 35.21 6.47 9.88
CA GLN A 74 36.17 6.79 8.82
C GLN A 74 36.66 5.53 8.10
N ASP A 75 36.31 4.36 8.61
CA ASP A 75 36.61 3.09 7.99
C ASP A 75 35.75 2.89 6.74
N ALA A 76 36.37 2.38 5.68
CA ALA A 76 35.65 1.98 4.49
C ALA A 76 34.60 0.90 4.86
N PRO A 77 33.36 0.99 4.33
CA PRO A 77 32.34 0.00 4.62
C PRO A 77 32.83 -1.39 4.20
N SER A 78 32.63 -2.38 5.07
CA SER A 78 32.93 -3.77 4.75
C SER A 78 32.09 -4.24 3.56
N GLU A 79 32.64 -5.15 2.75
CA GLU A 79 31.88 -5.80 1.68
C GLU A 79 30.62 -6.47 2.24
N TYR A 80 29.49 -6.22 1.57
CA TYR A 80 28.22 -6.84 1.94
C TYR A 80 28.28 -8.35 1.74
N ARG A 81 27.78 -9.10 2.73
CA ARG A 81 27.65 -10.55 2.66
C ARG A 81 26.18 -10.92 2.73
N ILE A 82 25.77 -11.83 1.87
CA ILE A 82 24.41 -12.34 1.84
C ILE A 82 24.09 -13.02 3.18
N GLY A 83 22.90 -12.80 3.71
CA GLY A 83 22.37 -13.32 4.96
C GLY A 83 21.00 -14.00 4.78
N PRO A 84 20.56 -14.78 5.77
CA PRO A 84 19.19 -15.28 5.82
C PRO A 84 18.17 -14.13 5.80
N GLY A 85 17.10 -14.27 5.02
CA GLY A 85 16.07 -13.23 4.85
C GLY A 85 16.33 -12.25 3.70
N ASP A 86 17.53 -12.23 3.12
CA ASP A 86 17.83 -11.38 1.96
C ASP A 86 17.02 -11.79 0.73
N ALA A 87 16.56 -10.79 -0.02
CA ALA A 87 15.79 -10.97 -1.25
C ALA A 87 16.69 -10.75 -2.47
N LEU A 88 17.14 -11.85 -3.10
CA LEU A 88 18.03 -11.79 -4.26
C LEU A 88 17.24 -11.69 -5.56
N ARG A 89 17.66 -10.76 -6.42
CA ARG A 89 17.23 -10.69 -7.82
C ARG A 89 18.26 -11.39 -8.69
N ILE A 90 17.86 -12.45 -9.39
CA ILE A 90 18.73 -13.22 -10.28
C ILE A 90 18.22 -13.06 -11.70
N THR A 91 19.07 -12.56 -12.61
CA THR A 91 18.76 -12.40 -14.03
C THR A 91 19.62 -13.34 -14.85
N VAL A 92 19.00 -14.24 -15.61
CA VAL A 92 19.65 -15.12 -16.58
C VAL A 92 19.42 -14.56 -17.98
N TRP A 93 20.50 -14.11 -18.62
CA TRP A 93 20.42 -13.58 -19.97
C TRP A 93 20.00 -14.65 -20.97
N ASN A 94 19.23 -14.24 -21.99
CA ASN A 94 18.75 -15.10 -23.06
C ASN A 94 17.87 -16.29 -22.59
N HIS A 95 17.37 -16.26 -21.34
CA HIS A 95 16.56 -17.31 -20.74
C HIS A 95 15.36 -16.72 -19.96
N PRO A 96 14.34 -16.18 -20.67
CA PRO A 96 13.23 -15.45 -20.04
C PRO A 96 12.38 -16.30 -19.10
N ASP A 97 12.27 -17.61 -19.34
CA ASP A 97 11.56 -18.56 -18.48
C ASP A 97 12.15 -18.69 -17.07
N LEU A 98 13.44 -18.37 -16.87
CA LEU A 98 14.08 -18.37 -15.56
C LEU A 98 13.94 -17.04 -14.81
N ASN A 99 13.65 -15.96 -15.55
CA ASN A 99 13.49 -14.61 -15.01
C ASN A 99 12.04 -14.30 -14.60
N LEU A 100 11.07 -14.97 -15.24
CA LEU A 100 9.64 -14.80 -15.02
C LEU A 100 9.00 -16.19 -14.88
N PRO A 101 9.12 -16.83 -13.70
CA PRO A 101 8.52 -18.15 -13.51
C PRO A 101 7.01 -18.06 -13.73
N PRO A 102 6.41 -18.97 -14.53
CA PRO A 102 4.99 -18.90 -14.88
C PRO A 102 4.03 -19.00 -13.68
N ASN A 103 4.54 -19.39 -12.51
CA ASN A 103 3.79 -19.49 -11.25
C ASN A 103 3.98 -18.30 -10.28
N LEU A 104 4.89 -17.37 -10.58
CA LEU A 104 5.02 -16.11 -9.84
C LEU A 104 4.09 -15.11 -10.51
N ALA A 105 2.96 -14.87 -9.85
CA ALA A 105 1.92 -13.97 -10.31
C ALA A 105 2.54 -12.65 -10.78
N VAL A 106 2.51 -12.42 -12.08
CA VAL A 106 2.71 -11.11 -12.64
C VAL A 106 1.59 -10.25 -12.07
N THR A 107 1.89 -9.41 -11.09
CA THR A 107 0.94 -8.40 -10.63
C THR A 107 0.59 -7.56 -11.85
N THR A 108 -0.59 -7.73 -12.41
CA THR A 108 -1.04 -6.85 -13.48
C THR A 108 -1.26 -5.47 -12.89
N ILE A 109 -0.58 -4.47 -13.43
CA ILE A 109 -0.83 -3.07 -13.08
C ILE A 109 -1.72 -2.47 -14.17
N THR A 110 -2.80 -1.82 -13.74
CA THR A 110 -3.64 -1.04 -14.65
C THR A 110 -2.92 0.28 -14.89
N ALA A 111 -2.45 0.51 -16.11
CA ALA A 111 -1.91 1.80 -16.50
C ALA A 111 -2.99 2.88 -16.40
N LEU A 112 -2.60 4.15 -16.25
CA LEU A 112 -3.53 5.29 -16.20
C LEU A 112 -4.42 5.38 -17.47
N SER A 113 -3.98 4.78 -18.58
CA SER A 113 -4.73 4.63 -19.82
C SER A 113 -5.84 3.55 -19.79
N GLY A 114 -6.01 2.85 -18.66
CA GLY A 114 -6.94 1.72 -18.55
C GLY A 114 -6.43 0.42 -19.17
N ALA A 115 -5.23 0.41 -19.74
CA ALA A 115 -4.60 -0.80 -20.26
C ALA A 115 -4.11 -1.69 -19.10
N VAL A 116 -4.61 -2.92 -19.05
CA VAL A 116 -4.04 -3.97 -18.18
C VAL A 116 -2.73 -4.40 -18.80
N GLN A 117 -1.62 -4.12 -18.13
CA GLN A 117 -0.32 -4.58 -18.57
C GLN A 117 0.23 -5.56 -17.52
N PRO A 118 0.91 -6.64 -17.94
CA PRO A 118 1.76 -7.38 -17.02
C PRO A 118 2.71 -6.35 -16.39
N ALA A 119 2.85 -6.29 -15.05
CA ALA A 119 3.85 -5.39 -14.49
C ALA A 119 5.22 -5.83 -15.01
N SER A 120 5.77 -5.06 -15.95
CA SER A 120 7.14 -5.19 -16.42
C SER A 120 8.17 -4.95 -15.29
N ASN A 121 7.69 -4.62 -14.09
CA ASN A 121 8.46 -4.08 -12.97
C ASN A 121 8.45 -5.02 -11.76
N VAL A 122 7.61 -6.06 -11.73
CA VAL A 122 7.64 -7.05 -10.64
C VAL A 122 8.63 -8.13 -11.02
N VAL A 123 9.91 -7.86 -10.73
CA VAL A 123 10.93 -8.89 -10.85
C VAL A 123 10.77 -9.82 -9.63
N PRO A 124 10.54 -11.12 -9.83
CA PRO A 124 10.42 -12.05 -8.72
C PRO A 124 11.74 -12.12 -7.95
N HIS A 125 11.71 -11.73 -6.68
CA HIS A 125 12.85 -11.86 -5.77
C HIS A 125 12.82 -13.26 -5.14
N ARG A 126 14.01 -13.80 -4.87
CA ARG A 126 14.18 -15.09 -4.20
C ARG A 126 14.76 -14.86 -2.81
N VAL A 127 14.02 -15.28 -1.79
CA VAL A 127 14.43 -15.08 -0.39
C VAL A 127 15.39 -16.18 0.04
N VAL A 128 16.49 -15.80 0.70
CA VAL A 128 17.42 -16.72 1.34
C VAL A 128 16.77 -17.30 2.59
N ALA A 129 16.67 -18.62 2.68
CA ALA A 129 16.09 -19.31 3.81
C ALA A 129 16.93 -19.16 5.09
N TYR A 130 16.33 -19.48 6.24
CA TYR A 130 16.96 -19.38 7.56
C TYR A 130 18.27 -20.17 7.71
N ASP A 131 18.41 -21.28 6.97
CA ASP A 131 19.65 -22.07 6.92
C ASP A 131 20.74 -21.46 6.01
N GLY A 132 20.49 -20.26 5.47
CA GLY A 132 21.39 -19.55 4.57
C GLY A 132 21.42 -20.12 3.15
N SER A 133 20.44 -20.94 2.78
CA SER A 133 20.32 -21.52 1.44
C SER A 133 19.31 -20.77 0.56
N LEU A 134 19.41 -20.95 -0.75
CA LEU A 134 18.50 -20.42 -1.75
C LEU A 134 18.19 -21.51 -2.77
N PHE A 135 16.94 -21.59 -3.23
CA PHE A 135 16.55 -22.49 -4.31
C PHE A 135 16.48 -21.76 -5.65
N PHE A 136 17.13 -22.34 -6.66
CA PHE A 136 17.05 -21.89 -8.05
C PHE A 136 16.67 -23.06 -8.98
N PRO A 137 15.75 -22.89 -9.94
CA PRO A 137 15.37 -23.94 -10.88
C PRO A 137 16.60 -24.52 -11.58
N LEU A 138 16.54 -25.82 -11.93
CA LEU A 138 17.62 -26.61 -12.56
C LEU A 138 18.84 -26.87 -11.67
N VAL A 139 19.24 -25.91 -10.82
CA VAL A 139 20.42 -26.02 -9.94
C VAL A 139 20.06 -26.60 -8.57
N GLY A 140 18.81 -26.45 -8.15
CA GLY A 140 18.33 -26.92 -6.85
C GLY A 140 18.69 -25.97 -5.71
N LYS A 141 18.95 -26.54 -4.53
CA LYS A 141 19.26 -25.80 -3.30
C LYS A 141 20.76 -25.49 -3.22
N ILE A 142 21.12 -24.22 -3.13
CA ILE A 142 22.50 -23.72 -3.05
C ILE A 142 22.73 -22.92 -1.77
N ARG A 143 23.97 -22.90 -1.26
CA ARG A 143 24.35 -22.11 -0.08
C ARG A 143 24.69 -20.68 -0.49
N ALA A 144 23.91 -19.70 -0.05
CA ALA A 144 24.05 -18.29 -0.43
C ALA A 144 24.66 -17.42 0.69
N ALA A 145 24.27 -17.61 1.95
CA ALA A 145 24.76 -16.71 3.01
C ALA A 145 26.28 -16.80 3.23
N GLY A 146 26.91 -15.65 3.51
CA GLY A 146 28.36 -15.47 3.67
C GLY A 146 29.10 -15.19 2.35
N ARG A 147 28.42 -15.34 1.22
CA ARG A 147 28.91 -14.95 -0.11
C ARG A 147 28.76 -13.47 -0.34
#